data_AF-A0A1V4AA70-F1
#
_entry.id   AF-A0A1V4AA70-F1
#
_cell.length_a   1.000
_cell.length_b   1.000
_cell.length_c   1.000
_cell.angle_alpha   90.00
_cell.angle_beta   90.00
_cell.angle_gamma   90.00
#
_symmetry.space_group_name_H-M   'P 1'
#
loop_
_entity.id
_entity.type
_entity.pdbx_description
1 polymer ?
#
loop_
_entity_poly.entity_id
_entity_poly.type
_entity_poly.pdbx_seq_one_letter_code
_entity_poly.pdbx_strand_id
1 'polypeptide(L)'
;MTMYEFDKSVGQPLDAPLHGEGAEAAKQLKHRLEALGLTHDHFLVEVDGSKVTVSGDAAMQDQKERILLALGNTEGVAQVEDLVDAGQEELRPRFVTVRDGETLSDLAERLYGDPNAGANLLRANEPMVSSLDQVCGGWVLRAPA
;
A
#
# COMPACT_ATOMS: atom_id res chain seq x y z
N MET A 1 14.28 -1.52 -10.31
CA MET A 1 13.90 -0.47 -9.34
C MET A 1 12.69 0.22 -9.90
N THR A 2 11.61 0.26 -9.14
CA THR A 2 10.31 0.78 -9.58
C THR A 2 9.85 1.85 -8.60
N MET A 3 9.25 2.92 -9.10
CA MET A 3 8.69 3.99 -8.27
C MET A 3 7.17 3.97 -8.42
N TYR A 4 6.46 4.11 -7.30
CA TYR A 4 5.01 4.20 -7.25
C TYR A 4 4.60 5.54 -6.66
N GLU A 5 3.63 6.20 -7.28
CA GLU A 5 3.12 7.50 -6.85
C GLU A 5 1.82 7.34 -6.05
N PHE A 6 1.70 8.13 -4.99
CA PHE A 6 0.56 8.14 -4.07
C PHE A 6 0.12 9.58 -3.82
N ASP A 7 -1.14 9.74 -3.44
CA ASP A 7 -1.65 11.05 -3.04
C ASP A 7 -1.25 11.33 -1.59
N LYS A 8 -0.33 12.28 -1.40
CA LYS A 8 0.18 12.68 -0.09
C LYS A 8 -0.89 13.25 0.85
N SER A 9 -2.05 13.66 0.34
CA SER A 9 -3.13 14.27 1.12
C SER A 9 -4.11 13.27 1.72
N VAL A 10 -3.97 11.99 1.38
CA VAL A 10 -4.84 10.91 1.83
C VAL A 10 -4.00 9.74 2.36
N GLY A 11 -4.61 8.88 3.15
CA GLY A 11 -3.95 7.70 3.70
C GLY A 11 -4.25 7.53 5.18
N GLN A 12 -3.69 6.48 5.77
CA GLN A 12 -3.72 6.30 7.21
C GLN A 12 -2.73 7.26 7.87
N PRO A 13 -3.15 8.05 8.88
CA PRO A 13 -2.25 8.96 9.57
C PRO A 13 -1.13 8.19 10.28
N LEU A 14 0.00 8.86 10.49
CA LEU A 14 1.07 8.42 11.40
C LEU A 14 0.93 9.15 12.73
N ASP A 15 1.43 8.54 13.80
CA ASP A 15 1.41 9.15 15.13
C ASP A 15 2.44 10.31 15.23
N ALA A 16 3.53 10.22 14.47
CA ALA A 16 4.49 11.33 14.30
C ALA A 16 4.53 11.82 12.85
N PRO A 17 4.83 13.11 12.63
CA PRO A 17 4.85 13.69 11.29
C PRO A 17 5.94 13.07 10.42
N LEU A 18 5.61 12.85 9.14
CA LEU A 18 6.55 12.35 8.14
C LEU A 18 7.71 13.33 7.90
N HIS A 19 7.44 14.64 7.96
CA HIS A 19 8.42 15.70 7.74
C HIS A 19 9.15 16.10 9.03
N GLY A 20 10.47 16.20 8.95
CA GLY A 20 11.33 16.65 10.05
C GLY A 20 11.82 15.53 10.99
N GLU A 21 11.17 14.36 10.95
CA GLU A 21 11.47 13.20 11.80
C GLU A 21 11.53 11.88 11.01
N GLY A 22 12.22 11.88 9.86
CA GLY A 22 12.25 10.72 8.94
C GLY A 22 12.67 9.40 9.60
N ALA A 23 13.56 9.43 10.59
CA ALA A 23 13.96 8.24 11.34
C ALA A 23 12.82 7.67 12.22
N GLU A 24 11.96 8.52 12.77
CA GLU A 24 10.83 8.08 13.60
C GLU A 24 9.66 7.64 12.73
N ALA A 25 9.42 8.34 11.61
CA ALA A 25 8.48 7.93 10.59
C ALA A 25 8.83 6.54 10.02
N ALA A 26 10.11 6.30 9.70
CA ALA A 26 10.60 5.00 9.25
C ALA A 26 10.31 3.88 10.26
N LYS A 27 10.53 4.13 11.56
CA LYS A 27 10.22 3.15 12.62
C LYS A 27 8.72 2.86 12.71
N GLN A 28 7.88 3.88 12.65
CA GLN A 28 6.42 3.69 12.69
C GLN A 28 5.90 2.93 11.47
N LEU A 29 6.39 3.26 10.28
CA LEU A 29 6.07 2.54 9.05
C LEU A 29 6.50 1.07 9.15
N LYS A 30 7.72 0.81 9.66
CA LYS A 30 8.18 -0.56 9.91
C LYS A 30 7.29 -1.28 10.93
N HIS A 31 6.95 -0.63 12.04
CA HIS A 31 6.06 -1.22 13.06
C HIS A 31 4.66 -1.52 12.51
N ARG A 32 4.12 -0.66 11.65
CA ARG A 32 2.85 -0.90 10.95
C ARG A 32 2.95 -2.15 10.06
N LEU A 33 4.02 -2.29 9.29
CA LEU A 33 4.24 -3.47 8.46
C LEU A 33 4.34 -4.76 9.29
N GLU A 34 5.02 -4.70 10.45
CA GLU A 34 5.10 -5.82 11.41
C GLU A 34 3.72 -6.16 12.00
N ALA A 35 2.93 -5.14 12.39
CA ALA A 35 1.58 -5.32 12.93
C ALA A 35 0.62 -5.94 11.90
N LEU A 36 0.84 -5.67 10.61
CA LEU A 36 0.09 -6.28 9.50
C LEU A 36 0.62 -7.68 9.12
N GLY A 37 1.71 -8.14 9.74
CA GLY A 37 2.36 -9.41 9.41
C GLY A 37 3.03 -9.43 8.04
N LEU A 38 3.37 -8.25 7.49
CA LEU A 38 3.91 -8.09 6.15
C LEU A 38 5.44 -8.13 6.10
N THR A 39 6.12 -7.87 7.21
CA THR A 39 7.60 -7.81 7.26
C THR A 39 8.20 -8.64 8.38
N HIS A 40 9.48 -8.96 8.20
CA HIS A 40 10.36 -9.62 9.15
C HIS A 40 11.68 -8.81 9.28
N ASP A 41 12.65 -9.30 10.03
CA ASP A 41 13.88 -8.57 10.40
C ASP A 41 14.71 -8.00 9.22
N HIS A 42 14.57 -8.55 8.01
CA HIS A 42 15.37 -8.19 6.84
C HIS A 42 14.82 -7.03 5.99
N PHE A 43 13.71 -6.41 6.39
CA PHE A 43 13.21 -5.21 5.71
C PHE A 43 13.77 -3.93 6.31
N LEU A 44 14.22 -3.04 5.42
CA LEU A 44 14.64 -1.67 5.74
C LEU A 44 13.65 -0.70 5.11
N VAL A 45 13.18 0.26 5.91
CA VAL A 45 12.34 1.38 5.48
C VAL A 45 13.10 2.67 5.77
N GLU A 46 13.21 3.53 4.77
CA GLU A 46 13.83 4.84 4.87
C GLU A 46 12.83 5.91 4.42
N VAL A 47 12.86 7.07 5.06
CA VAL A 47 11.97 8.20 4.75
C VAL A 47 12.81 9.44 4.48
N ASP A 48 12.65 10.00 3.28
CA ASP A 48 13.24 11.26 2.85
C ASP A 48 12.14 12.23 2.41
N GLY A 49 11.75 13.13 3.32
CA GLY A 49 10.63 14.04 3.11
C GLY A 49 9.31 13.30 2.93
N SER A 50 8.77 13.29 1.69
CA SER A 50 7.56 12.54 1.32
C SER A 50 7.84 11.25 0.55
N LYS A 51 9.12 10.89 0.36
CA LYS A 51 9.53 9.66 -0.31
C LYS A 51 9.85 8.59 0.72
N VAL A 52 9.27 7.41 0.53
CA VAL A 52 9.58 6.21 1.31
C VAL A 52 10.34 5.24 0.43
N THR A 53 11.49 4.75 0.88
CA THR A 53 12.25 3.70 0.19
C THR A 53 12.15 2.43 1.02
N VAL A 54 11.81 1.31 0.37
CA VAL A 54 11.75 0.01 1.03
C VAL A 54 12.64 -1.00 0.31
N SER A 55 13.46 -1.70 1.07
CA SER A 55 14.33 -2.77 0.57
C SER A 55 14.24 -4.02 1.47
N GLY A 56 14.55 -5.17 0.89
CA GLY A 56 14.52 -6.47 1.57
C GLY A 56 14.15 -7.60 0.62
N ASP A 57 13.99 -8.79 1.19
CA ASP A 57 13.61 -10.01 0.47
C ASP A 57 12.19 -10.43 0.89
N ALA A 58 11.24 -10.27 -0.02
CA ALA A 58 9.89 -10.79 0.12
C ALA A 58 9.83 -12.26 -0.32
N ALA A 59 9.03 -13.06 0.37
CA ALA A 59 8.86 -14.47 0.05
C ALA A 59 8.07 -14.68 -1.26
N MET A 60 7.21 -13.73 -1.61
CA MET A 60 6.37 -13.76 -2.81
C MET A 60 5.99 -12.35 -3.25
N GLN A 61 5.60 -12.21 -4.51
CA GLN A 61 5.17 -10.93 -5.08
C GLN A 61 3.98 -10.32 -4.32
N ASP A 62 3.02 -11.12 -3.88
CA ASP A 62 1.87 -10.67 -3.08
C ASP A 62 2.29 -9.89 -1.81
N GLN A 63 3.29 -10.42 -1.08
CA GLN A 63 3.80 -9.77 0.13
C GLN A 63 4.44 -8.42 -0.21
N LYS A 64 5.26 -8.38 -1.26
CA LYS A 64 5.88 -7.16 -1.75
C LYS A 64 4.84 -6.10 -2.13
N GLU A 65 3.80 -6.49 -2.88
CA GLU A 65 2.73 -5.56 -3.28
C GLU A 65 1.99 -4.99 -2.08
N ARG A 66 1.67 -5.82 -1.08
CA ARG A 66 1.04 -5.37 0.16
C ARG A 66 1.93 -4.41 0.96
N ILE A 67 3.24 -4.65 1.02
CA ILE A 67 4.20 -3.73 1.65
C ILE A 67 4.14 -2.37 0.97
N LEU A 68 4.19 -2.33 -0.36
CA LEU A 68 4.16 -1.08 -1.12
C LEU A 68 2.87 -0.29 -0.88
N LEU A 69 1.73 -0.96 -0.82
CA LEU A 69 0.43 -0.33 -0.54
C LEU A 69 0.32 0.16 0.90
N ALA A 70 0.78 -0.62 1.88
CA ALA A 70 0.76 -0.22 3.29
C ALA A 70 1.64 1.03 3.54
N LEU A 71 2.78 1.12 2.86
CA LEU A 71 3.65 2.29 2.93
C LEU A 71 3.04 3.49 2.19
N GLY A 72 2.52 3.29 0.99
CA GLY A 72 2.03 4.37 0.14
C GLY A 72 0.67 4.94 0.54
N ASN A 73 -0.23 4.13 1.10
CA ASN A 73 -1.50 4.59 1.70
C ASN A 73 -1.29 5.17 3.10
N THR A 74 -0.21 5.92 3.29
CA THR A 74 0.11 6.63 4.52
C THR A 74 0.08 8.13 4.24
N GLU A 75 -0.58 8.89 5.11
CA GLU A 75 -0.69 10.33 4.95
C GLU A 75 0.71 10.98 4.87
N GLY A 76 0.88 11.88 3.90
CA GLY A 76 2.15 12.56 3.64
C GLY A 76 3.10 11.81 2.69
N VAL A 77 2.86 10.53 2.40
CA VAL A 77 3.68 9.76 1.45
C VAL A 77 3.24 10.08 0.03
N ALA A 78 4.15 10.62 -0.77
CA ALA A 78 3.92 10.93 -2.18
C ALA A 78 4.48 9.83 -3.10
N GLN A 79 5.53 9.14 -2.65
CA GLN A 79 6.28 8.21 -3.48
C GLN A 79 6.79 7.05 -2.64
N VAL A 80 6.67 5.84 -3.19
CA VAL A 80 7.29 4.63 -2.64
C VAL A 80 8.25 4.05 -3.66
N GLU A 81 9.53 4.00 -3.28
CA GLU A 81 10.61 3.40 -4.05
C GLU A 81 10.77 1.92 -3.66
N ASP A 82 10.59 1.06 -4.66
CA ASP A 82 10.61 -0.39 -4.53
C ASP A 82 12.00 -0.96 -4.89
N LEU A 83 12.71 -1.38 -3.84
CA LEU A 83 13.97 -2.12 -3.89
C LEU A 83 13.82 -3.53 -3.28
N VAL A 84 12.59 -4.04 -3.17
CA VAL A 84 12.32 -5.37 -2.62
C VAL A 84 12.49 -6.43 -3.70
N ASP A 85 13.27 -7.47 -3.42
CA ASP A 85 13.33 -8.66 -4.27
C ASP A 85 12.24 -9.65 -3.84
N ALA A 86 11.50 -10.22 -4.78
CA ALA A 86 10.44 -11.20 -4.53
C ALA A 86 10.68 -12.54 -5.25
N GLY A 87 11.83 -12.71 -5.92
CA GLY A 87 12.26 -13.95 -6.58
C GLY A 87 11.44 -14.42 -7.80
N GLN A 88 10.16 -14.06 -7.89
CA GLN A 88 9.25 -14.39 -8.98
C GLN A 88 8.59 -13.13 -9.54
N GLU A 89 8.88 -12.81 -10.80
CA GLU A 89 8.13 -11.80 -11.56
C GLU A 89 6.75 -12.36 -11.90
N GLU A 90 5.74 -12.08 -11.09
CA GLU A 90 4.36 -12.12 -11.56
C GLU A 90 4.11 -10.95 -12.54
N LEU A 91 3.10 -11.14 -13.40
CA LEU A 91 2.53 -10.10 -14.26
C LEU A 91 2.27 -8.85 -13.42
N ARG A 92 2.97 -7.76 -13.76
CA ARG A 92 3.03 -6.49 -13.04
C ARG A 92 1.82 -6.18 -12.13
N PRO A 93 2.04 -5.76 -10.87
CA PRO A 93 0.97 -5.32 -9.99
C PRO A 93 0.08 -4.30 -10.69
N ARG A 94 -1.24 -4.54 -10.66
CA ARG A 94 -2.22 -3.54 -11.05
C ARG A 94 -2.68 -2.81 -9.80
N PHE A 95 -2.10 -1.65 -9.57
CA PHE A 95 -2.54 -0.72 -8.54
C PHE A 95 -3.56 0.26 -9.10
N VAL A 96 -4.61 0.53 -8.34
CA VAL A 96 -5.73 1.37 -8.75
C VAL A 96 -6.05 2.37 -7.65
N THR A 97 -6.23 3.63 -8.02
CA THR A 97 -6.67 4.67 -7.09
C THR A 97 -8.20 4.66 -6.97
N VAL A 98 -8.69 4.70 -5.75
CA VAL A 98 -10.10 4.87 -5.39
C VAL A 98 -10.49 6.32 -5.65
N ARG A 99 -11.63 6.56 -6.30
CA ARG A 99 -12.14 7.91 -6.52
C ARG A 99 -12.86 8.44 -5.29
N ASP A 100 -12.99 9.75 -5.17
CA ASP A 100 -13.74 10.36 -4.07
C ASP A 100 -15.18 9.84 -4.03
N GLY A 101 -15.56 9.25 -2.89
CA GLY A 101 -16.88 8.65 -2.66
C GLY A 101 -17.12 7.29 -3.32
N GLU A 102 -16.11 6.67 -3.94
CA GLU A 102 -16.21 5.35 -4.58
C GLU A 102 -16.13 4.23 -3.55
N THR A 103 -17.09 3.30 -3.57
CA THR A 103 -17.06 2.09 -2.72
C THR A 103 -16.24 0.96 -3.38
N LEU A 104 -15.94 -0.12 -2.64
CA LEU A 104 -15.31 -1.30 -3.24
C LEU A 104 -16.17 -1.94 -4.33
N SER A 105 -17.50 -1.89 -4.22
CA SER A 105 -18.42 -2.38 -5.24
C SER A 105 -18.39 -1.52 -6.50
N ASP A 106 -18.34 -0.19 -6.34
CA ASP A 106 -18.22 0.74 -7.48
C ASP A 106 -16.87 0.59 -8.19
N LEU A 107 -15.80 0.42 -7.42
CA LEU A 107 -14.47 0.13 -7.95
C LEU A 107 -14.47 -1.20 -8.72
N ALA A 108 -15.10 -2.24 -8.17
CA ALA A 108 -15.21 -3.54 -8.81
C ALA A 108 -15.99 -3.46 -10.13
N GLU A 109 -17.13 -2.77 -10.15
CA GLU A 109 -17.90 -2.50 -11.37
C GLU A 109 -17.05 -1.77 -12.42
N ARG A 110 -16.30 -0.74 -12.01
CA ARG A 110 -15.42 0.02 -12.91
C ARG A 110 -14.29 -0.81 -13.50
N LEU A 111 -13.72 -1.74 -12.72
CA LEU A 111 -12.54 -2.51 -13.13
C LEU A 111 -12.88 -3.79 -13.87
N TYR A 112 -13.97 -4.45 -13.46
CA TYR A 112 -14.33 -5.81 -13.86
C TYR A 112 -15.73 -5.90 -14.50
N GLY A 113 -16.56 -4.87 -14.39
CA GLY A 113 -17.97 -4.91 -14.84
C GLY A 113 -18.86 -5.80 -13.97
N ASP A 114 -18.45 -6.08 -12.74
CA ASP A 114 -19.24 -6.83 -11.76
C ASP A 114 -19.08 -6.19 -10.37
N PRO A 115 -20.14 -5.64 -9.76
CA PRO A 115 -20.05 -5.03 -8.45
C PRO A 115 -19.87 -6.09 -7.36
N ASN A 116 -20.25 -7.35 -7.62
CA ASN A 116 -20.07 -8.45 -6.68
C ASN A 116 -18.60 -8.85 -6.52
N ALA A 117 -17.72 -8.45 -7.45
CA ALA A 117 -16.29 -8.65 -7.31
C ALA A 117 -15.66 -7.79 -6.19
N GLY A 118 -16.41 -6.89 -5.56
CA GLY A 118 -15.97 -6.11 -4.38
C GLY A 118 -15.47 -7.00 -3.23
N ALA A 119 -16.08 -8.17 -3.03
CA ALA A 119 -15.60 -9.13 -2.02
C ALA A 119 -14.22 -9.73 -2.35
N ASN A 120 -13.90 -9.88 -3.64
CA ASN A 120 -12.59 -10.36 -4.08
C ASN A 120 -11.54 -9.25 -3.94
N LEU A 121 -11.89 -8.00 -4.25
CA LEU A 121 -11.04 -6.84 -3.99
C LEU A 121 -10.74 -6.69 -2.49
N LEU A 122 -11.73 -6.88 -1.62
CA LEU A 122 -11.51 -6.84 -0.17
C LEU A 122 -10.46 -7.87 0.27
N ARG A 123 -10.65 -9.15 -0.09
CA ARG A 123 -9.69 -10.23 0.25
C ARG A 123 -8.28 -9.96 -0.28
N ALA A 124 -8.17 -9.33 -1.46
CA ALA A 124 -6.89 -8.99 -2.06
C ALA A 124 -6.14 -7.86 -1.31
N ASN A 125 -6.85 -7.07 -0.50
CA ASN A 125 -6.33 -5.91 0.23
C ASN A 125 -6.39 -6.05 1.76
N GLU A 126 -6.94 -7.13 2.30
CA GLU A 126 -6.77 -7.50 3.71
C GLU A 126 -5.28 -7.67 4.06
N PRO A 127 -4.86 -7.48 5.31
CA PRO A 127 -5.62 -6.90 6.42
C PRO A 127 -5.68 -5.36 6.38
N MET A 128 -5.12 -4.70 5.36
CA MET A 128 -5.04 -3.23 5.27
C MET A 128 -6.43 -2.60 5.08
N VAL A 129 -7.30 -3.29 4.35
CA VAL A 129 -8.73 -2.98 4.20
C VAL A 129 -9.52 -4.14 4.78
N SER A 130 -10.35 -3.90 5.81
CA SER A 130 -11.06 -4.98 6.52
C SER A 130 -12.58 -4.94 6.37
N SER A 131 -13.13 -3.95 5.68
CA SER A 131 -14.56 -3.92 5.33
C SER A 131 -14.83 -3.17 4.03
N LEU A 132 -16.01 -3.43 3.43
CA LEU A 132 -16.45 -2.84 2.16
C LEU A 132 -16.59 -1.31 2.21
N ASP A 133 -16.84 -0.78 3.41
CA ASP A 133 -17.13 0.64 3.64
C ASP A 133 -15.88 1.44 4.10
N GLN A 134 -14.73 0.79 4.29
CA GLN A 134 -13.52 1.39 4.87
C GLN A 134 -12.52 1.94 3.82
N VAL A 135 -12.97 2.15 2.59
CA VAL A 135 -12.11 2.73 1.55
C VAL A 135 -12.34 4.24 1.45
N CYS A 136 -11.25 4.99 1.39
CA CYS A 136 -11.27 6.44 1.22
C CYS A 136 -10.87 6.82 -0.20
N GLY A 137 -11.40 7.94 -0.69
CA GLY A 137 -10.94 8.56 -1.93
C GLY A 137 -9.43 8.79 -1.90
N GLY A 138 -8.78 8.54 -3.03
CA GLY A 138 -7.34 8.66 -3.22
C GLY A 138 -6.50 7.50 -2.69
N TRP A 139 -7.05 6.56 -1.93
CA TRP A 139 -6.33 5.34 -1.55
C TRP A 139 -5.99 4.50 -2.79
N VAL A 140 -4.83 3.85 -2.76
CA VAL A 140 -4.38 2.94 -3.81
C VAL A 140 -4.61 1.51 -3.35
N LEU A 141 -5.30 0.71 -4.16
CA LEU A 141 -5.60 -0.68 -3.86
C LEU A 141 -4.97 -1.61 -4.89
N ARG A 142 -4.76 -2.86 -4.47
CA ARG A 142 -4.44 -3.96 -5.36
C ARG A 142 -5.69 -4.37 -6.12
N ALA A 143 -5.57 -4.48 -7.44
CA ALA A 143 -6.61 -5.01 -8.33
C ALA A 143 -6.10 -6.30 -9.00
N PRO A 144 -6.49 -7.49 -8.51
CA PRO A 144 -6.20 -8.75 -9.19
C PRO A 144 -6.76 -8.77 -10.62
N ALA A 145 -6.20 -9.62 -11.49
CA ALA A 145 -6.70 -9.80 -12.85
C ALA A 145 -8.07 -10.49 -12.89
#